data_AF-A0A538RBR1-F1
#
_entry.id   AF-A0A538RBR1-F1
#
_cell.length_a   1.000
_cell.length_b   1.000
_cell.length_c   1.000
_cell.angle_alpha   90.00
_cell.angle_beta   90.00
_cell.angle_gamma   90.00
#
_symmetry.space_group_name_H-M   'P 1'
#
loop_
_entity.id
_entity.type
_entity.pdbx_description
1 polymer ?
#
loop_
_entity_poly.entity_id
_entity_poly.type
_entity_poly.pdbx_seq_one_letter_code
_entity_poly.pdbx_strand_id
1 'polypeptide(L)'
;MPLLRGNLHAHTTFSDGVRSPAALVAEYEALGYDFLAITDHEDHDNWVEPGYQRALERLRPELLLFRGVELNYDPLSQHVGKVMGHTETLWVLNHPARYKLSVAETLERIAIIRAAGWPLDAVEVTDTGLYKPV
;
A
#
# COMPACT_ATOMS: atom_id res chain seq x y z
N MET A 1 6.59 24.43 0.46
CA MET A 1 7.03 23.24 1.24
C MET A 1 8.01 22.47 0.39
N PRO A 2 9.08 21.89 0.96
CA PRO A 2 9.94 20.97 0.22
C PRO A 2 9.11 19.78 -0.28
N LEU A 3 9.52 19.19 -1.41
CA LEU A 3 8.94 17.94 -1.91
C LEU A 3 9.37 16.81 -0.98
N LEU A 4 8.42 16.00 -0.50
CA LEU A 4 8.71 14.82 0.30
C LEU A 4 8.91 13.61 -0.62
N ARG A 5 9.97 12.85 -0.38
CA ARG A 5 10.21 11.55 -0.99
C ARG A 5 9.57 10.47 -0.14
N GLY A 6 8.65 9.70 -0.70
CA GLY A 6 7.99 8.64 0.04
C GLY A 6 7.58 7.45 -0.80
N ASN A 7 7.19 6.38 -0.10
CA ASN A 7 6.54 5.22 -0.68
C ASN A 7 5.19 5.00 0.01
N LEU A 8 4.11 4.85 -0.77
CA LEU A 8 2.75 4.62 -0.28
C LEU A 8 2.32 3.15 -0.35
N HIS A 9 3.16 2.27 -0.90
CA HIS A 9 2.81 0.89 -1.15
C HIS A 9 4.04 -0.01 -0.92
N ALA A 10 4.07 -0.71 0.21
CA ALA A 10 5.16 -1.61 0.57
C ALA A 10 4.68 -2.78 1.43
N HIS A 11 5.26 -3.95 1.17
CA HIS A 11 4.90 -5.20 1.81
C HIS A 11 6.05 -5.69 2.69
N THR A 12 5.71 -6.38 3.76
CA THR A 12 6.66 -6.98 4.70
C THR A 12 6.45 -8.48 4.77
N THR A 13 7.22 -9.16 5.63
CA THR A 13 7.03 -10.58 5.94
C THR A 13 5.69 -10.92 6.60
N PHE A 14 4.85 -9.91 6.89
CA PHE A 14 3.47 -10.11 7.35
C PHE A 14 2.53 -10.57 6.21
N SER A 15 2.90 -10.34 4.95
CA SER A 15 2.23 -10.90 3.78
C SER A 15 3.26 -11.50 2.80
N ASP A 16 3.45 -10.92 1.62
CA ASP A 16 4.32 -11.43 0.54
C ASP A 16 5.63 -10.64 0.38
N GLY A 17 5.91 -9.71 1.29
CA GLY A 17 7.17 -8.98 1.34
C GLY A 17 8.34 -9.80 1.91
N VAL A 18 9.57 -9.37 1.60
CA VAL A 18 10.81 -10.10 1.95
C VAL A 18 11.57 -9.52 3.12
N ARG A 19 11.09 -8.42 3.71
CA ARG A 19 11.70 -7.73 4.85
C ARG A 19 10.73 -7.68 6.02
N SER A 20 11.23 -7.83 7.25
CA SER A 20 10.41 -7.51 8.43
C SER A 20 10.10 -6.01 8.47
N PRO A 21 9.05 -5.55 9.18
CA PRO A 21 8.73 -4.12 9.23
C PRO A 21 9.90 -3.24 9.69
N ALA A 22 10.64 -3.69 10.71
CA ALA A 22 11.81 -2.96 11.22
C ALA A 22 12.95 -2.88 10.19
N ALA A 23 13.20 -3.98 9.47
CA ALA A 23 14.24 -4.01 8.43
C ALA A 23 13.85 -3.13 7.23
N LEU A 24 12.58 -3.17 6.82
CA LEU A 24 12.06 -2.36 5.73
C LEU A 24 12.18 -0.86 6.07
N VAL A 25 11.72 -0.44 7.25
CA VAL A 25 11.85 0.95 7.71
C VAL A 25 13.31 1.42 7.68
N ALA A 26 14.23 0.63 8.26
CA ALA A 26 15.64 0.98 8.29
C ALA A 26 16.25 1.14 6.89
N GLU A 27 15.83 0.33 5.90
CA GLU A 27 16.27 0.47 4.51
C GLU A 27 15.78 1.79 3.88
N TYR A 28 14.52 2.16 4.10
CA TYR A 28 13.97 3.42 3.59
C TYR A 28 14.62 4.65 4.24
N GLU A 29 14.90 4.60 5.53
CA GLU A 29 15.63 5.66 6.26
C GLU A 29 17.06 5.81 5.73
N ALA A 30 17.77 4.69 5.53
CA ALA A 30 19.12 4.70 4.96
C ALA A 30 19.17 5.28 3.53
N LEU A 31 18.05 5.19 2.79
CA LEU A 31 17.89 5.77 1.46
C LEU A 31 17.40 7.23 1.46
N GLY A 32 17.15 7.81 2.64
CA GLY A 32 16.70 9.19 2.81
C GLY A 32 15.26 9.42 2.37
N TYR A 33 14.36 8.48 2.64
CA TYR A 33 12.92 8.70 2.47
C TYR A 33 12.35 9.47 3.66
N ASP A 34 11.44 10.40 3.36
CA ASP A 34 10.73 11.20 4.36
C ASP A 34 9.54 10.44 4.96
N PHE A 35 8.92 9.54 4.18
CA PHE A 35 7.80 8.73 4.65
C PHE A 35 7.70 7.35 3.98
N LEU A 36 7.05 6.42 4.67
CA LEU A 36 6.75 5.07 4.20
C LEU A 36 5.36 4.66 4.67
N ALA A 37 4.55 4.06 3.80
CA ALA A 37 3.36 3.32 4.18
C ALA A 37 3.62 1.81 4.03
N ILE A 38 3.38 1.06 5.11
CA ILE A 38 3.37 -0.40 5.07
C ILE A 38 1.92 -0.83 4.88
N THR A 39 1.66 -1.61 3.83
CA THR A 39 0.34 -1.97 3.32
C THR A 39 0.30 -3.46 2.98
N ASP A 40 0.69 -4.31 3.92
CA ASP A 40 0.59 -5.77 3.75
C ASP A 40 -0.84 -6.21 3.39
N HIS A 41 -0.96 -7.34 2.68
CA HIS A 41 -2.24 -7.90 2.26
C HIS A 41 -3.15 -8.21 3.46
N GLU A 42 -4.42 -7.81 3.34
CA GLU A 42 -5.51 -8.35 4.16
C GLU A 42 -6.22 -9.43 3.34
N ASP A 43 -5.72 -10.68 3.41
CA ASP A 43 -6.33 -11.79 2.69
C ASP A 43 -7.63 -12.26 3.37
N HIS A 44 -8.56 -12.67 2.52
CA HIS A 44 -9.89 -13.20 2.83
C HIS A 44 -9.83 -14.40 3.78
N ASP A 45 -9.87 -14.12 5.09
CA ASP A 45 -10.68 -14.81 6.12
C ASP A 45 -10.43 -14.27 7.54
N ASN A 46 -10.03 -12.99 7.67
CA ASN A 46 -9.36 -12.43 8.84
C ASN A 46 -7.97 -13.09 8.96
N TRP A 47 -6.86 -12.44 9.19
CA TRP A 47 -6.51 -11.29 9.99
C TRP A 47 -5.26 -10.73 9.31
N VAL A 48 -4.98 -9.43 9.39
CA VAL A 48 -3.56 -9.07 9.37
C VAL A 48 -2.92 -9.85 10.51
N GLU A 49 -1.89 -10.67 10.23
CA GLU A 49 -1.31 -11.66 11.16
C GLU A 49 -1.39 -11.15 12.62
N PRO A 50 -1.91 -11.94 13.58
CA PRO A 50 -2.11 -11.49 14.97
C PRO A 50 -0.87 -10.86 15.60
N GLY A 51 -0.70 -9.54 15.41
CA GLY A 51 0.58 -8.92 15.68
C GLY A 51 0.93 -7.76 14.76
N TYR A 52 0.42 -7.69 13.53
CA TYR A 52 0.79 -6.67 12.54
C TYR A 52 0.65 -5.25 13.08
N GLN A 53 -0.55 -4.87 13.51
CA GLN A 53 -0.79 -3.53 14.06
C GLN A 53 0.13 -3.25 15.24
N ARG A 54 0.26 -4.21 16.16
CA ARG A 54 1.14 -4.11 17.33
C ARG A 54 2.62 -4.03 16.94
N ALA A 55 3.05 -4.73 15.90
CA ALA A 55 4.42 -4.73 15.41
C ALA A 55 4.76 -3.37 14.82
N LEU A 56 3.87 -2.80 14.00
CA LEU A 56 4.02 -1.45 13.48
C LEU A 56 4.00 -0.38 14.58
N GLU A 57 3.12 -0.50 15.58
CA GLU A 57 3.03 0.44 16.72
C GLU A 57 4.27 0.46 17.62
N ARG A 58 5.04 -0.63 17.64
CA ARG A 58 6.29 -0.74 18.41
C ARG A 58 7.48 -0.11 17.70
N LEU A 59 7.36 0.18 16.40
CA LEU A 59 8.42 0.85 15.67
C LEU A 59 8.60 2.27 16.18
N ARG A 60 9.85 2.74 16.10
CA ARG A 60 10.27 4.09 16.46
C ARG A 60 11.11 4.66 15.30
N PRO A 61 10.48 4.92 14.15
CA PRO A 61 11.16 5.45 12.98
C PRO A 61 11.50 6.94 13.14
N GLU A 62 12.55 7.37 12.46
CA GLU A 62 12.83 8.77 12.17
C GLU A 62 11.97 9.28 10.99
N LEU A 63 11.71 8.42 10.00
CA LEU A 63 10.77 8.74 8.91
C LEU A 63 9.31 8.76 9.40
N LEU A 64 8.44 9.43 8.64
CA LEU A 64 7.00 9.37 8.88
C LEU A 64 6.45 8.01 8.42
N LEU A 65 6.13 7.15 9.38
CA LEU A 65 5.54 5.84 9.09
C LEU A 65 4.01 5.90 9.11
N PHE A 66 3.40 5.58 7.98
CA PHE A 66 1.97 5.34 7.85
C PHE A 66 1.66 3.86 7.99
N ARG A 67 0.57 3.56 8.71
CA ARG A 67 0.02 2.22 8.79
C ARG A 67 -1.02 2.07 7.70
N GLY A 68 -1.00 0.97 6.99
CA GLY A 68 -1.99 0.68 5.96
C GLY A 68 -2.25 -0.81 5.82
N VAL A 69 -3.15 -1.14 4.91
CA VAL A 69 -3.44 -2.50 4.44
C VAL A 69 -3.72 -2.46 2.95
N GLU A 70 -3.34 -3.50 2.22
CA GLU A 70 -3.78 -3.71 0.85
C GLU A 70 -5.02 -4.62 0.84
N LEU A 71 -6.15 -4.07 0.41
CA LEU A 71 -7.44 -4.73 0.35
C LEU A 71 -7.69 -5.33 -1.03
N ASN A 72 -8.27 -6.52 -1.06
CA ASN A 72 -8.78 -7.12 -2.28
C ASN A 72 -10.21 -6.64 -2.58
N TYR A 73 -10.41 -6.03 -3.75
CA TYR A 73 -11.73 -5.78 -4.33
C TYR A 73 -12.08 -6.92 -5.29
N ASP A 74 -12.67 -7.97 -4.74
CA ASP A 74 -12.98 -9.24 -5.42
C ASP A 74 -13.72 -9.10 -6.76
N PRO A 75 -14.74 -8.22 -6.92
CA PRO A 75 -15.50 -8.16 -8.17
C PRO A 75 -14.66 -7.83 -9.40
N LEU A 76 -13.48 -7.23 -9.22
CA LEU A 76 -12.55 -6.89 -10.31
C LEU A 76 -11.15 -7.50 -10.11
N SER A 77 -10.98 -8.34 -9.08
CA SER A 77 -9.67 -8.83 -8.60
C SER A 77 -8.65 -7.69 -8.49
N GLN A 78 -9.08 -6.53 -8.01
CA GLN A 78 -8.33 -5.28 -8.00
C GLN A 78 -7.87 -5.00 -6.57
N HIS A 79 -6.60 -4.63 -6.38
CA HIS A 79 -6.16 -4.24 -5.04
C HIS A 79 -6.37 -2.75 -4.79
N VAL A 80 -6.65 -2.40 -3.52
CA VAL A 80 -6.83 -1.03 -3.05
C VAL A 80 -6.06 -0.84 -1.75
N GLY A 81 -5.10 0.09 -1.77
CA GLY A 81 -4.35 0.48 -0.59
C GLY A 81 -5.18 1.39 0.31
N LYS A 82 -5.28 1.07 1.59
CA LYS A 82 -5.90 1.91 2.62
C LYS A 82 -4.82 2.40 3.58
N VAL A 83 -4.35 3.63 3.39
CA VAL A 83 -3.27 4.24 4.18
C VAL A 83 -3.89 5.14 5.25
N MET A 84 -3.71 4.77 6.52
CA MET A 84 -4.33 5.44 7.66
C MET A 84 -3.41 6.55 8.19
N GLY A 85 -3.84 7.79 8.07
CA GLY A 85 -3.29 8.94 8.77
C GLY A 85 -3.89 9.10 10.17
N HIS A 86 -3.55 10.20 10.84
CA HIS A 86 -4.11 10.53 12.14
C HIS A 86 -5.59 10.97 12.06
N THR A 87 -5.93 11.75 11.03
CA THR A 87 -7.26 12.34 10.83
C THR A 87 -7.98 11.79 9.60
N GLU A 88 -7.23 11.49 8.54
CA GLU A 88 -7.76 11.10 7.24
C GLU A 88 -7.17 9.75 6.82
N THR A 89 -7.89 9.05 5.95
CA THR A 89 -7.43 7.80 5.34
C THR A 89 -7.35 8.03 3.84
N LEU A 90 -6.19 7.74 3.25
CA LEU A 90 -5.99 7.78 1.81
C LEU A 90 -6.31 6.40 1.21
N TRP A 91 -7.16 6.38 0.20
CA TRP A 91 -7.47 5.18 -0.57
C TRP A 91 -6.79 5.24 -1.94
N VAL A 92 -6.00 4.24 -2.28
CA VAL A 92 -5.18 4.20 -3.50
C VAL A 92 -5.61 3.02 -4.35
N LEU A 93 -5.92 3.26 -5.63
CA LEU A 93 -6.05 2.18 -6.60
C LEU A 93 -4.65 1.63 -6.91
N ASN A 94 -4.34 0.44 -6.42
CA ASN A 94 -3.00 -0.12 -6.49
C ASN A 94 -2.73 -0.80 -7.84
N HIS A 95 -1.49 -0.66 -8.32
CA HIS A 95 -0.92 -1.26 -9.54
C HIS A 95 -1.90 -1.54 -10.71
N PRO A 96 -2.76 -0.58 -11.15
CA PRO A 96 -3.72 -0.81 -12.23
C PRO A 96 -3.05 -1.23 -13.55
N ALA A 97 -1.78 -0.83 -13.76
CA ALA A 97 -0.98 -1.22 -14.92
C ALA A 97 -0.76 -2.74 -15.01
N ARG A 98 -0.75 -3.47 -13.88
CA ARG A 98 -0.67 -4.94 -13.82
C ARG A 98 -1.77 -5.61 -14.65
N TYR A 99 -2.94 -4.98 -14.71
CA TYR A 99 -4.11 -5.49 -15.41
C TYR A 99 -4.15 -5.06 -16.89
N LYS A 100 -3.12 -4.36 -17.39
CA LYS A 100 -2.98 -3.91 -18.79
C LYS A 100 -4.19 -3.12 -19.30
N LEU A 101 -4.81 -2.34 -18.41
CA LEU A 101 -5.97 -1.53 -18.72
C LEU A 101 -5.56 -0.28 -19.49
N SER A 102 -6.39 0.12 -20.44
CA SER A 102 -6.39 1.48 -20.96
C SER A 102 -6.78 2.48 -19.86
N VAL A 103 -6.52 3.76 -20.13
CA VAL A 103 -6.99 4.84 -19.24
C VAL A 103 -8.51 4.80 -19.08
N ALA A 104 -9.26 4.52 -20.15
CA ALA A 104 -10.72 4.44 -20.10
C ALA A 104 -11.20 3.29 -19.20
N GLU A 105 -10.61 2.10 -19.34
CA GLU A 105 -10.94 0.94 -18.49
C GLU A 105 -10.53 1.17 -17.03
N THR A 106 -9.42 1.88 -16.78
CA THR A 106 -9.02 2.27 -15.42
C THR A 106 -10.05 3.23 -14.80
N LEU A 107 -10.55 4.21 -15.55
CA LEU A 107 -11.61 5.10 -15.10
C LEU A 107 -12.93 4.37 -14.82
N GLU A 108 -13.28 3.38 -15.64
CA GLU A 108 -14.45 2.52 -15.41
C GLU A 108 -14.32 1.72 -14.11
N ARG A 109 -13.17 1.09 -13.87
CA ARG A 109 -12.90 0.40 -12.59
C ARG A 109 -13.03 1.34 -11.39
N ILE A 110 -12.46 2.55 -11.48
CA ILE A 110 -12.57 3.56 -10.43
C ILE A 110 -14.03 3.90 -10.15
N ALA A 111 -14.85 4.06 -11.19
CA ALA A 111 -16.28 4.36 -11.04
C ALA A 111 -17.03 3.21 -10.34
N ILE A 112 -16.76 1.95 -10.72
CA ILE A 112 -17.37 0.76 -10.10
C ILE A 112 -17.00 0.68 -8.62
N ILE A 113 -15.72 0.82 -8.28
CA ILE A 113 -15.22 0.70 -6.90
C ILE A 113 -15.77 1.84 -6.03
N ARG A 114 -15.83 3.07 -6.55
CA ARG A 114 -16.44 4.20 -5.84
C ARG A 114 -17.93 4.02 -5.63
N ALA A 115 -18.66 3.46 -6.61
CA ALA A 115 -20.08 3.15 -6.47
C ALA A 115 -20.35 2.07 -5.40
N ALA A 116 -19.37 1.20 -5.13
CA ALA A 116 -19.39 0.25 -4.03
C ALA A 116 -19.00 0.86 -2.66
N GLY A 117 -18.76 2.17 -2.60
CA GLY A 117 -18.50 2.91 -1.36
C GLY A 117 -17.04 3.03 -0.95
N TRP A 118 -16.09 2.68 -1.83
CA TRP A 118 -14.65 2.80 -1.56
C TRP A 118 -14.13 4.10 -2.18
N PRO A 119 -13.84 5.15 -1.38
CA PRO A 119 -13.59 6.49 -1.89
C PRO A 119 -12.15 6.59 -2.39
N LEU A 120 -11.84 6.00 -3.55
CA LEU A 120 -10.50 6.05 -4.15
C LEU A 120 -10.06 7.52 -4.32
N ASP A 121 -8.94 7.90 -3.72
CA ASP A 121 -8.39 9.26 -3.70
C ASP A 121 -7.22 9.43 -4.68
N ALA A 122 -6.44 8.36 -4.85
CA ALA A 122 -5.26 8.33 -5.70
C ALA A 122 -5.22 7.06 -6.55
N VAL A 123 -4.40 7.11 -7.60
CA VAL A 123 -4.11 5.97 -8.47
C VAL A 123 -2.62 5.77 -8.49
N GLU A 124 -2.17 4.56 -8.19
CA GLU A 124 -0.77 4.21 -8.32
C GLU A 124 -0.38 4.20 -9.80
N VAL A 125 0.71 4.89 -10.13
CA VAL A 125 1.29 4.94 -11.49
C VAL A 125 2.64 4.24 -11.46
N THR A 126 2.60 2.94 -11.16
CA THR A 126 3.75 2.05 -11.21
C THR A 126 3.45 0.93 -12.20
N ASP A 127 4.46 0.52 -12.96
CA ASP A 127 4.48 -0.81 -13.53
C ASP A 127 4.93 -1.75 -12.40
N THR A 128 4.37 -2.97 -12.30
CA THR A 128 4.78 -3.92 -11.25
C THR A 128 6.30 -3.98 -11.23
N GLY A 129 6.91 -3.59 -10.11
CA GLY A 129 8.36 -3.48 -10.00
C GLY A 129 9.02 -4.73 -10.59
N LEU A 130 10.04 -4.56 -11.43
CA LEU A 130 10.74 -5.68 -12.07
C LEU A 130 11.08 -6.74 -11.02
N TYR A 131 10.40 -7.89 -11.05
CA TYR A 131 10.89 -9.10 -10.39
C TYR A 131 12.24 -9.39 -11.03
N LYS A 132 13.34 -9.03 -10.36
CA LYS A 132 14.62 -9.62 -10.69
C LYS A 132 14.55 -11.06 -10.18
N PRO A 133 14.53 -12.08 -11.07
CA PRO A 133 14.83 -13.43 -10.61
C PRO A 133 16.27 -13.37 -10.10
N VAL A 134 16.50 -13.94 -8.92
CA VAL A 134 17.84 -14.20 -8.41
C VAL A 134 18.52 -15.23 -9.31
#